data_AF-A0A2M9ZSW3-F1
#
_entry.id   AF-A0A2M9ZSW3-F1
#
_cell.length_a   1.000
_cell.length_b   1.000
_cell.length_c   1.000
_cell.angle_alpha   90.00
_cell.angle_beta   90.00
_cell.angle_gamma   90.00
#
_symmetry.space_group_name_H-M   'P 1'
#
loop_
_entity.id
_entity.type
_entity.pdbx_description
1 polymer ?
#
loop_
_entity_poly.entity_id
_entity_poly.type
_entity_poly.pdbx_seq_one_letter_code
_entity_poly.pdbx_strand_id
1 'polypeptide(L)'
;MESDRKKLISETRTDGKDFDPEYSSPYLLNLDITLPITRICVLSVREITIYPVGYCLSCKKETPIYWLKSKGRLRDWANFMEEVREISCTQKGCGCKFKPSFTFETQKPFPFRSKTDILLLLVDWFQKTSGNKFDFSEVEKEADGFRVFWTPFHRILSGWTELIPFELFINVLRYTPPEDLEGVLLGRDGVPFLGGYLFANKILEG
;
A
#
# COMPACT_ATOMS: atom_id res chain seq x y z
N MET A 1 -34.57 -6.36 -1.62
CA MET A 1 -33.61 -5.35 -1.12
C MET A 1 -33.31 -5.71 0.31
N GLU A 2 -32.07 -5.56 0.77
CA GLU A 2 -31.54 -5.99 2.09
C GLU A 2 -30.90 -7.39 2.24
N SER A 3 -30.62 -8.16 1.17
CA SER A 3 -29.83 -9.41 1.29
C SER A 3 -28.53 -9.46 0.46
N ASP A 4 -28.36 -8.55 -0.50
CA ASP A 4 -27.25 -8.62 -1.46
C ASP A 4 -26.11 -7.62 -1.19
N ARG A 5 -26.14 -6.93 -0.04
CA ARG A 5 -25.07 -6.01 0.39
C ARG A 5 -23.97 -6.64 1.25
N LYS A 6 -24.02 -7.96 1.51
CA LYS A 6 -23.06 -8.66 2.40
C LYS A 6 -22.15 -9.70 1.72
N LYS A 7 -22.05 -9.73 0.38
CA LYS A 7 -21.27 -10.78 -0.32
C LYS A 7 -20.15 -10.30 -1.24
N LEU A 8 -19.72 -9.05 -1.12
CA LEU A 8 -18.57 -8.53 -1.89
C LEU A 8 -17.49 -7.90 -1.00
N ILE A 9 -17.25 -8.48 0.18
CA ILE A 9 -16.03 -8.28 0.97
C ILE A 9 -15.70 -9.62 1.66
N SER A 10 -15.47 -10.68 0.90
CA SER A 10 -15.02 -11.94 1.48
C SER A 10 -14.41 -12.87 0.44
N GLU A 11 -13.28 -12.50 -0.15
CA GLU A 11 -12.46 -13.49 -0.86
C GLU A 11 -10.97 -13.10 -0.88
N THR A 12 -10.48 -12.70 0.29
CA THR A 12 -9.07 -12.83 0.69
C THR A 12 -9.03 -12.96 2.21
N ARG A 13 -9.49 -14.09 2.73
CA ARG A 13 -9.05 -14.60 4.03
C ARG A 13 -8.91 -16.10 3.93
N THR A 14 -7.67 -16.52 3.79
CA THR A 14 -7.17 -17.79 4.29
C THR A 14 -7.70 -18.01 5.71
N ASP A 15 -8.27 -19.19 5.92
CA ASP A 15 -8.57 -19.85 7.18
C ASP A 15 -8.23 -19.08 8.47
N GLY A 16 -9.26 -18.52 9.13
CA GLY A 16 -9.36 -18.51 10.59
C GLY A 16 -8.24 -17.90 11.44
N LYS A 17 -7.37 -17.04 10.90
CA LYS A 17 -6.48 -16.19 11.71
C LYS A 17 -7.04 -14.78 11.78
N ASP A 18 -7.15 -14.28 13.00
CA ASP A 18 -7.64 -12.95 13.36
C ASP A 18 -7.08 -11.89 12.41
N PHE A 19 -7.98 -11.20 11.71
CA PHE A 19 -7.59 -10.03 10.97
C PHE A 19 -7.25 -8.94 11.96
N ASP A 20 -5.97 -8.62 12.03
CA ASP A 20 -5.49 -7.45 12.73
C ASP A 20 -5.30 -6.30 11.73
N PRO A 21 -6.17 -5.27 11.74
CA PRO A 21 -6.02 -4.08 10.91
C PRO A 21 -4.65 -3.42 11.07
N GLU A 22 -4.04 -3.54 12.25
CA GLU A 22 -2.75 -2.92 12.59
C GLU A 22 -1.62 -3.47 11.70
N TYR A 23 -1.67 -4.75 11.35
CA TYR A 23 -0.63 -5.44 10.55
C TYR A 23 -1.06 -5.80 9.13
N SER A 24 -2.32 -5.54 8.77
CA SER A 24 -2.86 -5.82 7.45
C SER A 24 -2.17 -4.99 6.36
N SER A 25 -1.74 -5.65 5.28
CA SER A 25 -1.10 -5.07 4.10
C SER A 25 -2.01 -5.20 2.88
N PRO A 26 -2.15 -4.16 2.03
CA PRO A 26 -2.86 -4.25 0.75
C PRO A 26 -2.12 -5.09 -0.30
N TYR A 27 -0.84 -5.39 -0.09
CA TYR A 27 -0.03 -6.24 -0.97
C TYR A 27 -0.08 -7.72 -0.57
N LEU A 28 0.02 -8.59 -1.57
CA LEU A 28 0.28 -10.01 -1.39
C LEU A 28 1.69 -10.19 -0.83
N LEU A 29 1.79 -10.69 0.41
CA LEU A 29 3.06 -10.98 1.06
C LEU A 29 3.53 -12.39 0.67
N ASN A 30 4.83 -12.52 0.40
CA ASN A 30 5.51 -13.67 -0.22
C ASN A 30 5.44 -15.03 0.51
N LEU A 31 4.49 -15.26 1.43
CA LEU A 31 4.36 -16.54 2.13
C LEU A 31 3.58 -17.61 1.35
N ASP A 32 2.89 -17.28 0.25
CA ASP A 32 1.94 -18.21 -0.39
C ASP A 32 2.18 -18.47 -1.89
N ILE A 33 3.24 -17.93 -2.50
CA ILE A 33 3.29 -17.80 -3.96
C ILE A 33 4.69 -18.11 -4.53
N THR A 34 4.96 -19.38 -4.84
CA THR A 34 6.04 -19.80 -5.76
C THR A 34 5.59 -19.65 -7.22
N LEU A 35 5.14 -18.45 -7.60
CA LEU A 35 4.69 -18.26 -8.99
C LEU A 35 5.87 -17.88 -9.89
N PRO A 36 5.94 -18.45 -11.12
CA PRO A 36 6.73 -17.91 -12.20
C PRO A 36 6.04 -16.64 -12.71
N ILE A 37 6.06 -15.59 -11.87
CA ILE A 37 5.52 -14.28 -12.18
C ILE A 37 6.19 -13.83 -13.48
N THR A 38 5.41 -13.47 -14.49
CA THR A 38 5.88 -12.52 -15.52
C THR A 38 6.30 -11.26 -14.79
N ARG A 39 7.59 -11.16 -14.40
CA ARG A 39 8.16 -10.12 -13.53
C ARG A 39 8.25 -8.80 -14.30
N ILE A 40 7.11 -8.24 -14.66
CA ILE A 40 7.03 -6.86 -15.15
C ILE A 40 7.12 -5.99 -13.90
N CYS A 41 8.35 -5.57 -13.57
CA CYS A 41 8.56 -4.54 -12.57
C CYS A 41 7.82 -3.28 -13.04
N VAL A 42 6.74 -2.86 -12.35
CA VAL A 42 5.97 -1.65 -12.70
C VAL A 42 6.46 -0.43 -11.92
N LEU A 43 7.10 -0.66 -10.77
CA LEU A 43 7.75 0.38 -9.99
C LEU A 43 8.97 -0.20 -9.27
N SER A 44 10.08 0.54 -9.30
CA SER A 44 11.24 0.32 -8.48
C SER A 44 11.63 1.63 -7.78
N VAL A 45 11.71 1.59 -6.46
CA VAL A 45 12.04 2.76 -5.63
C VAL A 45 12.87 2.32 -4.43
N ARG A 46 14.06 2.90 -4.26
CA ARG A 46 14.98 2.65 -3.13
C ARG A 46 15.10 1.15 -2.78
N GLU A 47 15.53 0.30 -3.71
CA GLU A 47 15.68 -1.16 -3.51
C GLU A 47 14.37 -1.96 -3.31
N ILE A 48 13.20 -1.31 -3.34
CA ILE A 48 11.88 -1.94 -3.34
C ILE A 48 11.42 -2.08 -4.79
N THR A 49 10.88 -3.24 -5.14
CA THR A 49 10.28 -3.46 -6.45
C THR A 49 8.84 -3.94 -6.30
N ILE A 50 7.92 -3.31 -7.01
CA ILE A 50 6.50 -3.68 -7.02
C ILE A 50 6.18 -4.38 -8.34
N TYR A 51 5.51 -5.52 -8.23
CA TYR A 51 5.06 -6.33 -9.35
C TYR A 51 3.54 -6.47 -9.30
N PRO A 52 2.85 -6.33 -10.45
CA PRO A 52 1.45 -6.68 -10.53
C PRO A 52 1.33 -8.19 -10.58
N VAL A 53 0.29 -8.72 -9.94
CA VAL A 53 0.00 -10.14 -9.84
C VAL A 53 -1.37 -10.39 -10.45
N GLY A 54 -1.39 -11.15 -11.53
CA GLY A 54 -2.62 -11.60 -12.18
C GLY A 54 -3.08 -12.92 -11.58
N TYR A 55 -3.70 -12.91 -10.40
CA TYR A 55 -4.24 -14.13 -9.79
C TYR A 55 -5.76 -14.16 -9.83
N CYS A 56 -6.32 -15.13 -10.56
CA CYS A 56 -7.76 -15.29 -10.62
C CYS A 56 -8.25 -16.09 -9.41
N LEU A 57 -9.04 -15.46 -8.53
CA LEU A 57 -9.60 -16.12 -7.35
C LEU A 57 -10.61 -17.22 -7.69
N SER A 58 -11.33 -17.07 -8.81
CA SER A 58 -12.38 -18.02 -9.22
C SER A 58 -11.83 -19.38 -9.62
N CYS A 59 -10.77 -19.40 -10.44
CA CYS A 59 -10.15 -20.66 -10.88
C CYS A 59 -8.82 -20.96 -10.17
N LYS A 60 -8.36 -20.08 -9.28
CA LYS A 60 -7.10 -20.20 -8.52
C LYS A 60 -5.88 -20.38 -9.44
N LYS A 61 -5.88 -19.74 -10.61
CA LYS A 61 -4.79 -19.79 -11.60
C LYS A 61 -4.23 -18.41 -11.87
N GLU A 62 -2.93 -18.39 -12.15
CA GLU A 62 -2.26 -17.22 -12.68
C GLU A 62 -2.78 -16.90 -14.09
N THR A 63 -2.90 -15.61 -14.35
CA THR A 63 -3.26 -15.01 -15.63
C THR A 63 -2.17 -14.01 -15.97
N PRO A 64 -1.51 -14.15 -17.14
CA PRO A 64 -0.47 -13.22 -17.55
C PRO A 64 -1.02 -11.81 -17.73
N ILE A 65 -0.23 -10.82 -17.32
CA ILE A 65 -0.52 -9.40 -17.55
C ILE A 65 0.35 -8.95 -18.72
N TYR A 66 -0.25 -8.70 -19.88
CA TYR A 66 0.47 -8.31 -21.08
C TYR A 66 0.70 -6.79 -21.11
N TRP A 67 1.68 -6.30 -20.34
CA TRP A 67 2.06 -4.89 -20.31
C TRP A 67 3.58 -4.72 -20.48
N LEU A 68 4.03 -4.24 -21.65
CA LEU A 68 5.44 -4.28 -22.06
C LEU A 68 6.14 -2.90 -22.07
N LYS A 69 5.57 -1.90 -21.39
CA LYS A 69 6.08 -0.52 -21.44
C LYS A 69 7.04 -0.16 -20.30
N SER A 70 7.27 -1.08 -19.37
CA SER A 70 7.86 -0.73 -18.08
C SER A 70 9.37 -0.54 -18.07
N LYS A 71 9.82 0.49 -17.34
CA LYS A 71 11.20 0.63 -16.86
C LYS A 71 11.27 0.74 -15.33
N GLY A 72 10.17 0.44 -14.63
CA GLY A 72 10.08 0.52 -13.17
C GLY A 72 10.10 1.94 -12.62
N ARG A 73 9.65 2.94 -13.37
CA ARG A 73 9.59 4.34 -12.90
C ARG A 73 8.21 4.68 -12.37
N LEU A 74 8.09 5.75 -11.61
CA LEU A 74 6.79 6.23 -11.12
C LEU A 74 5.78 6.56 -12.23
N ARG A 75 6.27 7.00 -13.40
CA ARG A 75 5.42 7.17 -14.59
C ARG A 75 4.88 5.83 -15.11
N ASP A 76 5.68 4.78 -15.04
CA ASP A 76 5.28 3.45 -15.48
C ASP A 76 4.19 2.89 -14.55
N TRP A 77 4.31 3.14 -13.24
CA TRP A 77 3.26 2.88 -12.26
C TRP A 77 1.95 3.58 -12.61
N ALA A 78 1.98 4.90 -12.83
CA ALA A 78 0.79 5.68 -13.16
C ALA A 78 0.12 5.18 -14.46
N ASN A 79 0.92 4.97 -15.52
CA ASN A 79 0.44 4.41 -16.77
C ASN A 79 -0.17 3.02 -16.60
N PHE A 80 0.46 2.16 -15.79
CA PHE A 80 -0.06 0.82 -15.53
C PHE A 80 -1.42 0.88 -14.82
N MET A 81 -1.55 1.70 -13.78
CA MET A 81 -2.81 1.87 -13.04
C MET A 81 -3.93 2.43 -13.93
N GLU A 82 -3.59 3.28 -14.89
CA GLU A 82 -4.55 3.84 -15.84
C GLU A 82 -4.98 2.83 -16.92
N GLU A 83 -4.02 2.12 -17.52
CA GLU A 83 -4.23 1.22 -18.66
C GLU A 83 -4.73 -0.17 -18.24
N VAL A 84 -4.29 -0.69 -17.09
CA VAL A 84 -4.57 -2.05 -16.61
C VAL A 84 -5.53 -2.01 -15.43
N ARG A 85 -6.77 -1.63 -15.71
CA ARG A 85 -7.84 -1.54 -14.69
C ARG A 85 -8.45 -2.90 -14.34
N GLU A 86 -8.43 -3.82 -15.30
CA GLU A 86 -9.05 -5.14 -15.19
C GLU A 86 -8.29 -6.16 -16.03
N ILE A 87 -8.14 -7.37 -15.50
CA ILE A 87 -7.53 -8.53 -16.12
C ILE A 87 -8.64 -9.54 -16.41
N SER A 88 -8.71 -10.02 -17.64
CA SER A 88 -9.59 -11.12 -18.02
C SER A 88 -8.85 -12.44 -17.85
N CYS A 89 -9.39 -13.37 -17.05
CA CYS A 89 -8.83 -14.69 -16.88
C CYS A 89 -8.84 -15.46 -18.20
N THR A 90 -7.65 -15.87 -18.66
CA THR A 90 -7.48 -16.58 -19.94
C THR A 90 -7.69 -18.09 -19.83
N GLN A 91 -8.00 -18.60 -18.62
CA GLN A 91 -8.25 -20.01 -18.42
C GLN A 91 -9.55 -20.45 -19.09
N LYS A 92 -9.49 -21.58 -19.81
CA LYS A 92 -10.62 -22.13 -20.56
C LYS A 92 -11.82 -22.35 -19.62
N GLY A 93 -12.93 -21.67 -19.91
CA GLY A 93 -14.18 -21.78 -19.16
C GLY A 93 -14.28 -20.89 -17.92
N CYS A 94 -13.26 -20.10 -17.58
CA CYS A 94 -13.33 -19.14 -16.48
C CYS A 94 -13.91 -17.79 -16.96
N GLY A 95 -13.16 -17.06 -17.80
CA GLY A 95 -13.60 -15.77 -18.35
C GLY A 95 -13.84 -14.66 -17.31
N CYS A 96 -13.57 -14.91 -16.03
CA CYS A 96 -13.76 -13.94 -14.96
C CYS A 96 -12.83 -12.74 -15.11
N LYS A 97 -13.32 -11.59 -14.66
CA LYS A 97 -12.63 -10.30 -14.71
C LYS A 97 -12.29 -9.85 -13.29
N PHE A 98 -11.09 -9.34 -13.09
CA PHE A 98 -10.61 -8.95 -11.76
C PHE A 98 -9.56 -7.83 -11.85
N LYS A 99 -9.38 -7.05 -10.77
CA LYS A 99 -8.32 -6.03 -10.70
C LYS A 99 -6.96 -6.68 -10.46
N PRO A 100 -5.85 -6.11 -10.97
CA PRO A 100 -4.52 -6.56 -10.57
C PRO A 100 -4.34 -6.47 -9.06
N SER A 101 -3.79 -7.53 -8.46
CA SER A 101 -3.18 -7.45 -7.14
C SER A 101 -1.72 -7.02 -7.28
N PHE A 102 -1.06 -6.71 -6.17
CA PHE A 102 0.34 -6.31 -6.18
C PHE A 102 1.12 -7.05 -5.11
N THR A 103 2.38 -7.34 -5.39
CA THR A 103 3.36 -7.76 -4.40
C THR A 103 4.53 -6.79 -4.43
N PHE A 104 5.23 -6.66 -3.30
CA PHE A 104 6.46 -5.90 -3.22
C PHE A 104 7.60 -6.84 -2.78
N GLU A 105 8.75 -6.71 -3.43
CA GLU A 105 9.99 -7.40 -3.09
C GLU A 105 11.02 -6.38 -2.59
N THR A 106 11.83 -6.79 -1.61
CA THR A 106 13.00 -6.05 -1.15
C THR A 106 14.24 -6.91 -1.29
N GLN A 107 15.39 -6.28 -1.50
CA GLN A 107 16.67 -6.99 -1.58
C GLN A 107 17.11 -7.58 -0.24
N LYS A 108 16.65 -7.00 0.87
CA LYS A 108 17.00 -7.40 2.24
C LYS A 108 15.75 -7.63 3.07
N PRO A 109 15.73 -8.62 3.97
CA PRO A 109 14.67 -8.78 4.95
C PRO A 109 14.71 -7.60 5.93
N PHE A 110 13.53 -7.19 6.40
CA PHE A 110 13.38 -6.08 7.34
C PHE A 110 12.24 -6.38 8.32
N PRO A 111 12.33 -5.90 9.58
CA PRO A 111 11.27 -6.10 10.55
C PRO A 111 10.04 -5.27 10.18
N PHE A 112 8.87 -5.92 10.22
CA PHE A 112 7.59 -5.23 10.05
C PHE A 112 7.16 -4.59 11.37
N ARG A 113 6.66 -3.37 11.28
CA ARG A 113 6.14 -2.61 12.41
C ARG A 113 4.62 -2.50 12.32
N SER A 114 4.00 -2.22 13.46
CA SER A 114 2.58 -1.85 13.53
C SER A 114 2.37 -0.48 12.88
N LYS A 115 1.16 -0.17 12.39
CA LYS A 115 0.87 1.16 11.81
C LYS A 115 1.10 2.29 12.82
N THR A 116 0.76 2.03 14.09
CA THR A 116 0.98 2.92 15.23
C THR A 116 2.45 3.19 15.45
N ASP A 117 3.30 2.16 15.49
CA ASP A 117 4.75 2.34 15.61
C ASP A 117 5.32 3.14 14.45
N ILE A 118 4.80 2.93 13.23
CA ILE A 118 5.22 3.68 12.04
C ILE A 118 4.86 5.15 12.20
N LEU A 119 3.64 5.49 12.66
CA LEU A 119 3.25 6.88 12.90
C LEU A 119 4.18 7.54 13.93
N LEU A 120 4.41 6.88 15.06
CA LEU A 120 5.27 7.42 16.13
C LEU A 120 6.71 7.64 15.65
N LEU A 121 7.28 6.67 14.94
CA LEU A 121 8.63 6.79 14.36
C LEU A 121 8.70 7.86 13.27
N LEU A 122 7.66 8.00 12.46
CA LEU A 122 7.59 9.02 11.42
C LEU A 122 7.49 10.42 12.01
N VAL A 123 6.71 10.61 13.07
CA VAL A 123 6.62 11.87 13.81
C VAL A 123 7.96 12.21 14.45
N ASP A 124 8.60 11.27 15.14
CA ASP A 124 9.93 11.47 15.74
C ASP A 124 11.00 11.81 14.69
N TRP A 125 11.04 11.04 13.59
CA TRP A 125 11.95 11.30 12.48
C TRP A 125 11.69 12.69 11.86
N PHE A 126 10.43 13.04 11.63
CA PHE A 126 10.04 14.33 11.08
C PHE A 126 10.51 15.48 11.96
N GLN A 127 10.28 15.37 13.28
CA GLN A 127 10.66 16.40 14.24
C GLN A 127 12.18 16.58 14.30
N LYS A 128 12.94 15.48 14.33
CA LYS A 128 14.41 15.49 14.31
C LYS A 128 14.97 16.08 13.02
N THR A 129 14.34 15.76 11.88
CA THR A 129 14.85 16.16 10.56
C THR A 129 14.48 17.58 10.20
N SER A 130 13.25 18.01 10.51
CA SER A 130 12.74 19.34 10.17
C SER A 130 12.99 20.39 11.26
N GLY A 131 13.24 19.98 12.50
CA GLY A 131 13.25 20.86 13.67
C GLY A 131 11.86 21.38 14.08
N ASN A 132 10.79 21.00 13.37
CA ASN A 132 9.43 21.44 13.63
C ASN A 132 8.66 20.39 14.43
N LYS A 133 7.80 20.83 15.35
CA LYS A 133 6.84 19.93 15.98
C LYS A 133 5.81 19.48 14.95
N PHE A 134 5.46 18.20 14.98
CA PHE A 134 4.32 17.69 14.23
C PHE A 134 3.02 18.25 14.85
N ASP A 135 2.20 18.88 14.02
CA ASP A 135 0.94 19.47 14.46
C ASP A 135 -0.21 18.49 14.30
N PHE A 136 -0.60 17.85 15.40
CA PHE A 136 -1.75 16.95 15.43
C PHE A 136 -3.10 17.68 15.32
N SER A 137 -3.15 19.00 15.27
CA SER A 137 -4.40 19.72 15.00
C SER A 137 -4.82 19.65 13.52
N GLU A 138 -3.89 19.32 12.61
CA GLU A 138 -4.15 19.14 11.18
C GLU A 138 -4.65 17.71 10.84
N VAL A 139 -4.94 16.86 11.84
CA VAL A 139 -5.53 15.52 11.63
C VAL A 139 -7.05 15.58 11.57
N GLU A 140 -7.66 14.62 10.88
CA GLU A 140 -9.11 14.47 10.85
C GLU A 140 -9.57 13.59 12.02
N LYS A 141 -10.34 14.16 12.95
CA LYS A 141 -10.88 13.44 14.11
C LYS A 141 -12.17 12.72 13.75
N GLU A 142 -12.28 11.47 14.19
CA GLU A 142 -13.50 10.67 14.15
C GLU A 142 -13.88 10.22 15.58
N ALA A 143 -15.07 9.62 15.74
CA ALA A 143 -15.59 9.25 17.07
C ALA A 143 -14.63 8.34 17.87
N ASP A 144 -14.01 7.38 17.18
CA ASP A 144 -13.19 6.34 17.81
C ASP A 144 -11.67 6.50 17.54
N GLY A 145 -11.26 7.59 16.88
CA GLY A 145 -9.87 7.79 16.52
C GLY A 145 -9.62 9.01 15.65
N PHE A 146 -8.49 9.02 14.94
CA PHE A 146 -8.13 10.07 13.99
C PHE A 146 -7.42 9.52 12.76
N ARG A 147 -7.61 10.21 11.64
CA ARG A 147 -6.94 9.94 10.37
C ARG A 147 -5.84 10.98 10.16
N VAL A 148 -4.65 10.49 9.81
CA VAL A 148 -3.49 11.30 9.47
C VAL A 148 -3.39 11.42 7.95
N PHE A 149 -2.88 12.55 7.47
CA PHE A 149 -2.57 12.79 6.06
C PHE A 149 -1.07 13.00 5.85
N TRP A 150 -0.60 12.82 4.63
CA TRP A 150 0.80 13.06 4.26
C TRP A 150 1.17 14.55 4.19
N THR A 151 0.18 15.43 3.98
CA THR A 151 0.36 16.88 3.79
C THR A 151 1.31 17.54 4.79
N PRO A 152 1.16 17.33 6.12
CA PRO A 152 2.03 18.00 7.09
C PRO A 152 3.50 17.60 6.96
N PHE A 153 3.80 16.36 6.55
CA PHE A 153 5.16 15.86 6.40
C PHE A 153 5.87 16.45 5.18
N HIS A 154 5.25 16.36 4.00
CA HIS A 154 5.93 16.73 2.75
C HIS A 154 5.93 18.24 2.50
N ARG A 155 4.99 19.00 3.08
CA ARG A 155 4.99 20.47 3.00
C ARG A 155 6.26 21.07 3.61
N ILE A 156 6.76 20.44 4.67
CA ILE A 156 7.96 20.90 5.39
C ILE A 156 9.21 20.18 4.89
N LEU A 157 9.13 18.88 4.57
CA LEU A 157 10.24 18.09 4.02
C LEU A 157 9.97 17.74 2.55
N SER A 158 10.15 18.70 1.64
CA SER A 158 10.12 18.42 0.20
C SER A 158 11.23 17.42 -0.15
N GLY A 159 10.89 16.31 -0.81
CA GLY A 159 11.84 15.22 -1.07
C GLY A 159 12.03 14.25 0.11
N TRP A 160 11.06 14.17 1.02
CA TRP A 160 11.06 13.24 2.16
C TRP A 160 11.45 11.80 1.79
N THR A 161 11.11 11.34 0.58
CA THR A 161 11.41 9.99 0.09
C THR A 161 12.89 9.67 0.08
N GLU A 162 13.76 10.66 -0.12
CA GLU A 162 15.23 10.49 -0.09
C GLU A 162 15.80 10.62 1.33
N LEU A 163 15.12 11.35 2.20
CA LEU A 163 15.59 11.69 3.55
C LEU A 163 15.19 10.66 4.61
N ILE A 164 14.05 10.01 4.43
CA ILE A 164 13.50 9.08 5.40
C ILE A 164 14.37 7.81 5.49
N PRO A 165 14.63 7.28 6.71
CA PRO A 165 15.35 6.02 6.89
C PRO A 165 14.71 4.90 6.08
N PHE A 166 15.55 4.07 5.46
CA PHE A 166 15.08 3.03 4.54
C PHE A 166 14.09 2.06 5.19
N GLU A 167 14.32 1.64 6.43
CA GLU A 167 13.41 0.74 7.16
C GLU A 167 12.01 1.34 7.36
N LEU A 168 11.96 2.64 7.66
CA LEU A 168 10.69 3.34 7.83
C LEU A 168 10.00 3.56 6.49
N PHE A 169 10.76 3.86 5.44
CA PHE A 169 10.27 3.97 4.06
C PHE A 169 9.56 2.69 3.61
N ILE A 170 10.19 1.53 3.79
CA ILE A 170 9.59 0.27 3.37
C ILE A 170 8.31 -0.03 4.17
N ASN A 171 8.32 0.21 5.48
CA ASN A 171 7.15 0.01 6.33
C ASN A 171 5.98 0.93 5.94
N VAL A 172 6.28 2.19 5.55
CA VAL A 172 5.30 3.10 4.96
C VAL A 172 4.72 2.54 3.66
N LEU A 173 5.57 2.13 2.70
CA LEU A 173 5.10 1.63 1.41
C LEU A 173 4.27 0.36 1.56
N ARG A 174 4.67 -0.55 2.46
CA ARG A 174 3.95 -1.80 2.75
C ARG A 174 2.49 -1.55 3.10
N TYR A 175 2.16 -0.48 3.82
CA TYR A 175 0.77 -0.18 4.20
C TYR A 175 0.13 0.91 3.34
N THR A 176 0.84 1.44 2.35
CA THR A 176 0.28 2.40 1.40
C THR A 176 -0.46 1.63 0.30
N PRO A 177 -1.79 1.80 0.14
CA PRO A 177 -2.52 1.17 -0.95
C PRO A 177 -1.96 1.57 -2.32
N PRO A 178 -2.05 0.68 -3.33
CA PRO A 178 -1.64 0.99 -4.70
C PRO A 178 -2.14 2.35 -5.22
N GLU A 179 -3.42 2.65 -5.00
CA GLU A 179 -4.07 3.89 -5.44
C GLU A 179 -3.46 5.17 -4.84
N ASP A 180 -2.92 5.10 -3.63
CA ASP A 180 -2.35 6.24 -2.91
C ASP A 180 -0.85 6.40 -3.21
N LEU A 181 -0.19 5.35 -3.70
CA LEU A 181 1.26 5.26 -3.81
C LEU A 181 1.89 6.41 -4.60
N GLU A 182 1.29 6.78 -5.73
CA GLU A 182 1.77 7.90 -6.54
C GLU A 182 1.67 9.22 -5.77
N GLY A 183 0.56 9.44 -5.08
CA GLY A 183 0.34 10.63 -4.26
C GLY A 183 1.34 10.73 -3.11
N VAL A 184 1.59 9.61 -2.42
CA VAL A 184 2.58 9.53 -1.33
C VAL A 184 3.98 9.84 -1.84
N LEU A 185 4.42 9.18 -2.91
CA LEU A 185 5.77 9.34 -3.46
C LEU A 185 6.02 10.74 -4.05
N LEU A 186 5.00 11.38 -4.61
CA LEU A 186 5.10 12.75 -5.13
C LEU A 186 4.87 13.83 -4.06
N GLY A 187 4.39 13.47 -2.88
CA GLY A 187 3.98 14.45 -1.86
C GLY A 187 2.79 15.29 -2.34
N ARG A 188 1.71 14.63 -2.79
CA ARG A 188 0.46 15.31 -3.13
C ARG A 188 -0.35 15.60 -1.86
N ASP A 189 -1.00 16.75 -1.86
CA ASP A 189 -1.88 17.15 -0.76
C ASP A 189 -3.10 16.22 -0.65
N GLY A 190 -3.59 16.05 0.58
CA GLY A 190 -4.80 15.29 0.87
C GLY A 190 -4.67 13.78 0.77
N VAL A 191 -3.48 13.24 0.52
CA VAL A 191 -3.26 11.79 0.48
C VAL A 191 -3.30 11.21 1.89
N PRO A 192 -4.16 10.23 2.17
CA PRO A 192 -4.28 9.67 3.50
C PRO A 192 -3.04 8.85 3.89
N PHE A 193 -2.67 8.90 5.16
CA PHE A 193 -1.56 8.13 5.70
C PHE A 193 -1.95 6.66 5.85
N LEU A 194 -1.12 5.75 5.32
CA LEU A 194 -1.30 4.29 5.37
C LEU A 194 -2.71 3.82 4.96
N GLY A 195 -3.25 4.40 3.88
CA GLY A 195 -4.59 4.06 3.36
C GLY A 195 -5.74 4.60 4.20
N GLY A 196 -5.50 5.61 5.04
CA GLY A 196 -6.52 6.23 5.87
C GLY A 196 -6.83 5.46 7.13
N TYR A 197 -5.85 4.69 7.63
CA TYR A 197 -5.95 3.97 8.89
C TYR A 197 -6.39 4.90 10.03
N LEU A 198 -7.37 4.44 10.81
CA LEU A 198 -7.89 5.18 11.95
C LEU A 198 -7.08 4.85 13.20
N PHE A 199 -6.29 5.81 13.67
CA PHE A 199 -5.45 5.67 14.85
C PHE A 199 -6.26 5.95 16.12
N ALA A 200 -6.02 5.18 17.18
CA ALA A 200 -6.74 5.36 18.44
C ALA A 200 -6.40 6.71 19.11
N ASN A 201 -7.42 7.41 19.63
CA ASN A 201 -7.28 8.75 20.25
C ASN A 201 -6.25 8.81 21.38
N LYS A 202 -6.03 7.71 22.11
CA LYS A 202 -5.01 7.59 23.16
C LYS A 202 -3.59 7.97 22.70
N ILE A 203 -3.31 7.93 21.40
CA ILE A 203 -2.01 8.33 20.84
C ILE A 203 -1.83 9.86 20.92
N LEU A 204 -2.90 10.63 20.86
CA LEU A 204 -2.86 12.10 20.97
C LEU A 204 -2.69 12.58 22.43
N GLU A 205 -2.88 11.68 23.39
CA GLU A 205 -2.83 11.98 24.83
C GLU A 205 -1.43 11.79 25.43
N GLY A 206 -0.47 11.28 24.64
CA GLY A 206 0.91 10.99 25.02
C GLY A 206 1.92 12.04 24.58
#